data_AF-A0A0H3FCG7-F1
#
_entry.id   AF-A0A0H3FCG7-F1
#
_cell.length_a   1.000
_cell.length_b   1.000
_cell.length_c   1.000
_cell.angle_alpha   90.00
_cell.angle_beta   90.00
_cell.angle_gamma   90.00
#
_symmetry.space_group_name_H-M   'P 1'
#
loop_
_entity.id
_entity.type
_entity.pdbx_description
1 polymer ?
#
loop_
_entity_poly.entity_id
_entity_poly.type
_entity_poly.pdbx_seq_one_letter_code
_entity_poly.pdbx_strand_id
1 'polypeptide(L)'
;MLAKLNSAFTRAVDHQNFGKLLLRLTFGILVLFHGVAKMENGVGWIAQMLQADGLPGFIAYGAYIGEVIAPVLIILGILTRPAALVLAFNILVAVFLVVGGKFFTVTEVGAWGLEGEALYFFGGLVIMFLGSGRYSVMKNEALR
;
A
#
# COMPACT_ATOMS: atom_id res chain seq x y z
N MET A 1 14.45 -38.06 1.75
CA MET A 1 14.78 -37.12 2.84
C MET A 1 14.21 -35.72 2.59
N LEU A 2 14.52 -35.09 1.46
CA LEU A 2 14.03 -33.76 1.06
C LEU A 2 12.49 -33.61 1.09
N ALA A 3 11.75 -34.58 0.53
CA ALA A 3 10.28 -34.53 0.54
C ALA A 3 9.69 -34.51 1.96
N LYS A 4 10.25 -35.29 2.90
CA LYS A 4 9.81 -35.31 4.30
C LYS A 4 10.10 -33.97 4.99
N LEU A 5 11.25 -33.37 4.72
CA LEU A 5 11.63 -32.06 5.25
C LEU A 5 10.70 -30.96 4.73
N ASN A 6 10.43 -30.95 3.42
CA ASN A 6 9.50 -30.00 2.80
C ASN A 6 8.09 -30.14 3.39
N SER A 7 7.56 -31.36 3.53
CA SER A 7 6.25 -31.58 4.14
C SER A 7 6.18 -31.20 5.62
N ALA A 8 7.28 -31.31 6.37
CA ALA A 8 7.35 -30.81 7.74
C ALA A 8 7.33 -29.28 7.78
N PHE A 9 8.12 -28.64 6.91
CA PHE A 9 8.16 -27.18 6.79
C PHE A 9 6.82 -26.59 6.36
N THR A 10 6.19 -27.11 5.29
CA THR A 10 4.87 -26.64 4.82
C THR A 10 3.84 -26.68 5.96
N ARG A 11 3.77 -27.78 6.72
CA ARG A 11 2.84 -27.88 7.85
C ARG A 11 3.13 -26.87 8.96
N ALA A 12 4.38 -26.48 9.14
CA ALA A 12 4.77 -25.51 10.15
C ALA A 12 4.45 -24.05 9.76
N VAL A 13 4.30 -23.74 8.46
CA VAL A 13 4.11 -22.35 7.97
C VAL A 13 2.81 -22.13 7.20
N ASP A 14 1.98 -23.16 7.02
CA ASP A 14 0.67 -23.05 6.34
C ASP A 14 -0.37 -22.35 7.22
N HIS A 15 -0.25 -21.01 7.29
CA HIS A 15 -1.09 -20.14 8.09
C HIS A 15 -1.66 -18.99 7.25
N GLN A 16 -2.58 -19.32 6.33
CA GLN A 16 -3.16 -18.36 5.38
C GLN A 16 -3.71 -17.08 6.03
N ASN A 17 -4.42 -17.20 7.15
CA ASN A 17 -4.98 -16.03 7.86
C ASN A 17 -3.88 -15.14 8.47
N PHE A 18 -2.80 -15.74 8.98
CA PHE A 18 -1.68 -14.99 9.51
C PHE A 18 -0.91 -14.31 8.38
N GLY A 19 -0.71 -14.99 7.25
CA GLY A 19 -0.12 -14.40 6.05
C GLY A 19 -0.88 -13.15 5.57
N LYS A 20 -2.22 -13.18 5.56
CA LYS A 20 -3.04 -11.98 5.25
C LYS A 20 -2.86 -10.85 6.25
N LEU A 21 -2.75 -11.15 7.54
CA LEU A 21 -2.46 -10.13 8.56
C LEU A 21 -1.07 -9.53 8.35
N LEU A 22 -0.05 -10.38 8.20
CA LEU A 22 1.33 -9.97 8.00
C LEU A 22 1.45 -9.07 6.76
N LEU A 23 0.80 -9.45 5.65
CA LEU A 23 0.76 -8.63 4.44
C LEU A 23 0.19 -7.23 4.71
N ARG A 24 -0.95 -7.14 5.41
CA ARG A 24 -1.57 -5.85 5.76
C ARG A 24 -0.70 -5.00 6.68
N LEU A 25 -0.07 -5.62 7.68
CA LEU A 25 0.85 -4.92 8.58
C LEU A 25 2.07 -4.39 7.82
N THR A 26 2.70 -5.22 7.00
CA THR A 26 3.88 -4.82 6.22
C THR A 26 3.56 -3.62 5.32
N PHE A 27 2.56 -3.74 4.44
CA PHE A 27 2.24 -2.68 3.51
C PHE A 27 1.63 -1.45 4.20
N GLY A 28 0.75 -1.65 5.17
CA GLY A 28 0.14 -0.56 5.93
C GLY A 28 1.17 0.25 6.72
N ILE A 29 2.07 -0.40 7.46
CA ILE A 29 3.09 0.29 8.27
C ILE A 29 4.09 1.01 7.36
N LEU A 30 4.55 0.37 6.29
CA LEU A 30 5.49 0.98 5.37
C LEU A 30 4.89 2.23 4.70
N VAL A 31 3.64 2.15 4.21
CA VAL A 31 2.96 3.31 3.63
C VAL A 31 2.70 4.41 4.67
N LEU A 32 2.43 4.05 5.94
CA LEU A 32 2.23 5.03 7.01
C LEU A 32 3.44 5.94 7.22
N PHE A 33 4.67 5.46 7.04
CA PHE A 33 5.85 6.33 7.13
C PHE A 33 5.79 7.48 6.11
N HIS A 34 5.29 7.23 4.90
CA HIS A 34 5.08 8.28 3.90
C HIS A 34 4.00 9.27 4.34
N GLY A 35 2.91 8.78 4.94
CA GLY A 35 1.84 9.59 5.48
C GLY A 35 2.30 10.48 6.65
N VAL A 36 3.07 9.94 7.59
CA VAL A 36 3.66 10.69 8.71
C VAL A 36 4.59 11.79 8.19
N ALA A 37 5.48 11.46 7.24
CA ALA A 37 6.35 12.46 6.64
C ALA A 37 5.56 13.59 5.95
N LYS A 38 4.41 13.27 5.31
CA LYS A 38 3.51 14.29 4.74
C LYS A 38 2.80 15.11 5.80
N MET A 39 2.46 14.54 6.95
CA MET A 39 1.86 15.29 8.05
C MET A 39 2.84 16.29 8.67
N GLU A 40 4.11 15.91 8.78
CA GLU A 40 5.17 16.78 9.34
C GLU A 40 5.59 17.90 8.37
N ASN A 41 5.76 17.56 7.09
CA ASN A 41 6.30 18.48 6.08
C ASN A 41 5.21 19.19 5.25
N GLY A 42 3.96 18.74 5.36
CA GLY A 42 2.84 19.20 4.54
C GLY A 42 2.84 18.64 3.12
N VAL A 43 1.77 18.94 2.38
CA VAL A 43 1.53 18.53 0.98
C VAL A 43 1.58 19.69 -0.02
N GLY A 44 2.12 20.84 0.41
CA GLY A 44 2.16 22.06 -0.42
C GLY A 44 2.93 21.89 -1.73
N TRP A 45 4.02 21.13 -1.72
CA TRP A 45 4.78 20.81 -2.93
C TRP A 45 3.96 19.99 -3.94
N ILE A 46 3.13 19.05 -3.46
CA ILE A 46 2.20 18.28 -4.31
C ILE A 46 1.15 19.22 -4.92
N ALA A 47 0.63 20.16 -4.13
CA ALA A 47 -0.34 21.15 -4.62
C ALA A 47 0.25 22.03 -5.72
N GLN A 48 1.52 22.42 -5.61
CA GLN A 48 2.24 23.18 -6.65
C GLN A 48 2.41 22.34 -7.93
N MET A 49 2.78 21.06 -7.81
CA MET A 49 2.90 20.16 -8.97
C MET A 49 1.55 19.96 -9.67
N LEU A 50 0.49 19.73 -8.91
CA LEU A 50 -0.88 19.63 -9.44
C LEU A 50 -1.28 20.90 -10.20
N GLN A 51 -1.01 22.07 -9.63
CA GLN A 51 -1.33 23.35 -10.28
C GLN A 51 -0.52 23.57 -11.56
N ALA A 52 0.74 23.13 -11.60
CA ALA A 52 1.57 23.18 -12.81
C ALA A 52 0.99 22.33 -13.95
N ASP A 53 0.35 21.20 -13.60
CA ASP A 53 -0.37 20.33 -14.54
C ASP A 53 -1.82 20.78 -14.80
N GLY A 54 -2.22 21.98 -14.33
CA GLY A 54 -3.57 22.54 -14.52
C GLY A 54 -4.65 21.94 -13.62
N LEU A 55 -4.27 21.14 -12.62
CA LEU A 55 -5.18 20.52 -11.66
C LEU A 55 -5.38 21.37 -10.40
N PRO A 56 -6.55 21.27 -9.73
CA PRO A 56 -6.78 21.97 -8.47
C PRO A 56 -5.84 21.50 -7.35
N GLY A 57 -5.13 22.44 -6.71
CA GLY A 57 -4.16 22.12 -5.64
C GLY A 57 -4.78 21.46 -4.39
N PHE A 58 -6.09 21.58 -4.16
CA PHE A 58 -6.76 20.92 -3.02
C PHE A 58 -6.72 19.38 -3.12
N ILE A 59 -6.49 18.83 -4.32
CA ILE A 59 -6.35 17.37 -4.53
C ILE A 59 -5.17 16.81 -3.71
N ALA A 60 -4.15 17.62 -3.41
CA ALA A 60 -3.00 17.22 -2.60
C ALA A 60 -3.38 16.66 -1.21
N TYR A 61 -4.49 17.13 -0.62
CA TYR A 61 -4.99 16.62 0.65
C TYR A 61 -5.45 15.16 0.57
N GLY A 62 -5.76 14.66 -0.63
CA GLY A 62 -6.06 13.25 -0.87
C GLY A 62 -4.92 12.31 -0.49
N ALA A 63 -3.67 12.79 -0.50
CA ALA A 63 -2.52 12.01 -0.04
C ALA A 63 -2.65 11.57 1.42
N TYR A 64 -3.26 12.39 2.30
CA TYR A 64 -3.52 11.97 3.69
C TYR A 64 -4.54 10.84 3.77
N ILE A 65 -5.52 10.82 2.87
CA ILE A 65 -6.49 9.72 2.80
C ILE A 65 -5.78 8.44 2.35
N GLY A 66 -4.96 8.55 1.30
CA GLY A 66 -4.23 7.41 0.70
C GLY A 66 -3.11 6.84 1.57
N GLU A 67 -2.45 7.67 2.38
CA GLU A 67 -1.23 7.27 3.09
C GLU A 67 -1.33 7.31 4.62
N VAL A 68 -2.43 7.85 5.17
CA VAL A 68 -2.68 7.81 6.62
C VAL A 68 -3.94 7.01 6.90
N ILE A 69 -5.09 7.47 6.40
CA ILE A 69 -6.39 6.87 6.73
C ILE A 69 -6.48 5.44 6.17
N ALA A 70 -6.23 5.26 4.88
CA ALA A 70 -6.31 3.96 4.24
C ALA A 70 -5.36 2.92 4.88
N PRO A 71 -4.07 3.21 5.13
CA PRO A 71 -3.18 2.30 5.83
C PRO A 71 -3.62 1.93 7.24
N VAL A 72 -4.12 2.89 8.04
CA VAL A 72 -4.66 2.60 9.38
C VAL A 72 -5.85 1.63 9.28
N LEU A 73 -6.78 1.88 8.36
CA LEU A 73 -7.93 1.01 8.12
C LEU A 73 -7.50 -0.41 7.70
N ILE A 74 -6.51 -0.51 6.81
CA ILE A 74 -5.93 -1.78 6.37
C ILE A 74 -5.31 -2.55 7.54
N ILE A 75 -4.53 -1.88 8.39
CA ILE A 75 -3.90 -2.49 9.59
C ILE A 75 -4.97 -3.03 10.53
N LEU A 76 -5.96 -2.22 10.87
CA LEU A 76 -7.04 -2.60 11.79
C LEU A 76 -8.00 -3.64 11.21
N GLY A 77 -7.98 -3.81 9.88
CA GLY A 77 -8.87 -4.71 9.15
C GLY A 77 -10.30 -4.18 9.02
N ILE A 78 -10.44 -2.85 8.94
CA ILE A 78 -11.71 -2.15 8.80
C ILE A 78 -11.79 -1.66 7.35
N LEU A 79 -12.90 -1.96 6.65
CA LEU A 79 -13.11 -1.56 5.25
C LEU A 79 -11.87 -1.87 4.40
N THR A 80 -11.26 -3.04 4.62
CA THR A 80 -9.91 -3.35 4.13
C THR A 80 -9.84 -3.29 2.61
N ARG A 81 -10.88 -3.80 1.93
CA ARG A 81 -10.94 -3.83 0.47
C ARG A 81 -10.98 -2.43 -0.14
N PRO A 82 -11.95 -1.55 0.19
CA PRO A 82 -11.95 -0.20 -0.35
C PRO A 82 -10.76 0.63 0.14
N ALA A 83 -10.29 0.47 1.38
CA ALA A 83 -9.09 1.15 1.85
C ALA A 83 -7.85 0.77 1.03
N ALA A 84 -7.67 -0.51 0.71
CA ALA A 84 -6.57 -0.98 -0.14
C ALA A 84 -6.68 -0.51 -1.59
N LEU A 85 -7.89 -0.35 -2.11
CA LEU A 85 -8.11 0.29 -3.42
C LEU A 85 -7.69 1.77 -3.39
N VAL A 86 -8.05 2.51 -2.34
CA VAL A 86 -7.65 3.91 -2.16
C VAL A 86 -6.13 4.03 -2.07
N LEU A 87 -5.46 3.14 -1.34
CA LEU A 87 -4.00 3.08 -1.29
C LEU A 87 -3.40 2.85 -2.69
N ALA A 88 -3.88 1.84 -3.42
CA ALA A 88 -3.37 1.55 -4.76
C ALA A 88 -3.58 2.75 -5.71
N PHE A 89 -4.76 3.37 -5.67
CA PHE A 89 -5.03 4.57 -6.47
C PHE A 89 -4.12 5.74 -6.09
N ASN A 90 -3.86 5.96 -4.80
CA ASN A 90 -2.92 7.00 -4.36
C ASN A 90 -1.51 6.79 -4.91
N ILE A 91 -1.01 5.55 -4.87
CA ILE A 91 0.30 5.22 -5.45
C ILE A 91 0.31 5.46 -6.96
N LEU A 92 -0.78 5.11 -7.66
CA LEU A 92 -0.90 5.38 -9.10
C LEU A 92 -0.81 6.89 -9.40
N VAL A 93 -1.51 7.72 -8.64
CA VAL A 93 -1.42 9.19 -8.76
C VAL A 93 0.00 9.68 -8.46
N ALA A 94 0.65 9.14 -7.43
CA ALA A 94 2.03 9.49 -7.10
C ALA A 94 3.01 9.17 -8.24
N VAL A 95 2.85 8.02 -8.92
CA VAL A 95 3.65 7.65 -10.09
C VAL A 95 3.50 8.68 -11.21
N PHE A 96 2.27 9.10 -11.51
CA PHE A 96 2.02 10.07 -12.59
C PHE A 96 2.57 11.46 -12.27
N LEU A 97 2.36 11.95 -11.05
CA LEU A 97 2.75 13.32 -10.68
C LEU A 97 4.25 13.44 -10.37
N VAL A 98 4.80 12.49 -9.60
CA VAL A 98 6.15 12.65 -9.01
C VAL A 98 7.21 11.90 -9.79
N VAL A 99 6.85 10.75 -10.34
CA VAL A 99 7.82 9.78 -10.86
C VAL A 99 7.83 9.72 -12.40
N GLY A 100 7.08 10.61 -13.05
CA GLY A 100 7.05 10.79 -14.50
C GLY A 100 8.45 10.95 -15.07
N GLY A 101 8.98 9.88 -15.68
CA GLY A 101 10.34 9.83 -16.23
C GLY A 101 11.17 8.63 -15.78
N LYS A 102 10.86 7.98 -14.64
CA LYS A 102 11.60 6.77 -14.22
C LYS A 102 11.06 5.46 -14.78
N PHE A 103 9.92 5.50 -15.49
CA PHE A 103 9.24 4.31 -15.98
C PHE A 103 10.14 3.39 -16.84
N PHE A 104 11.02 3.98 -17.65
CA PHE A 104 11.94 3.23 -18.51
C PHE A 104 13.39 3.22 -17.98
N THR A 105 13.58 3.51 -16.69
CA THR A 105 14.92 3.57 -16.08
C THR A 105 15.23 2.34 -15.25
N VAL A 106 16.51 2.04 -15.15
CA VAL A 106 17.06 0.97 -14.31
C VAL A 106 18.14 1.61 -13.43
N THR A 107 18.13 1.28 -12.14
CA THR A 107 19.13 1.75 -11.17
C THR A 107 20.50 1.13 -11.43
N GLU A 108 21.55 1.68 -10.82
CA GLU A 108 22.92 1.14 -10.92
C GLU A 108 23.05 -0.31 -10.43
N VAL A 109 22.14 -0.75 -9.55
CA VAL A 109 22.08 -2.11 -9.01
C VAL A 109 21.08 -3.01 -9.75
N GLY A 110 20.51 -2.55 -10.87
CA GLY A 110 19.63 -3.36 -11.73
C GLY A 110 18.15 -3.35 -11.36
N ALA A 111 17.75 -2.68 -10.27
CA ALA A 111 16.33 -2.53 -9.90
C ALA A 111 15.59 -1.64 -10.90
N TRP A 112 14.30 -1.93 -11.12
CA TRP A 112 13.44 -1.08 -11.96
C TRP A 112 13.20 0.28 -11.28
N GLY A 113 13.22 1.36 -12.04
CA GLY A 113 13.04 2.72 -11.51
C GLY A 113 11.70 3.00 -10.82
N LEU A 114 10.71 2.10 -10.98
CA LEU A 114 9.40 2.13 -10.30
C LEU A 114 9.14 0.90 -9.42
N GLU A 115 10.19 0.15 -9.05
CA GLU A 115 10.03 -1.10 -8.30
C GLU A 115 9.25 -0.90 -6.99
N GLY A 116 9.55 0.15 -6.23
CA GLY A 116 8.88 0.45 -4.97
C GLY A 116 7.40 0.81 -5.16
N GLU A 117 7.12 1.69 -6.11
CA GLU A 117 5.76 2.13 -6.44
C GLU A 117 4.91 0.97 -6.96
N ALA A 118 5.48 0.14 -7.84
CA ALA A 118 4.82 -1.07 -8.32
C ALA A 118 4.56 -2.06 -7.17
N LEU A 119 5.52 -2.24 -6.26
CA LEU A 119 5.36 -3.10 -5.10
C LEU A 119 4.17 -2.64 -4.24
N TYR A 120 4.08 -1.35 -3.88
CA TYR A 120 2.97 -0.84 -3.07
C TYR A 120 1.63 -0.85 -3.82
N PHE A 121 1.63 -0.55 -5.12
CA PHE A 121 0.44 -0.62 -5.97
C PHE A 121 -0.13 -2.04 -6.01
N PHE A 122 0.67 -3.02 -6.42
CA PHE A 122 0.24 -4.42 -6.50
C PHE A 122 -0.02 -5.00 -5.11
N GLY A 123 0.76 -4.63 -4.09
CA GLY A 123 0.49 -5.00 -2.71
C GLY A 123 -0.88 -4.54 -2.23
N GLY A 124 -1.27 -3.30 -2.54
CA GLY A 124 -2.61 -2.78 -2.32
C GLY A 124 -3.68 -3.62 -3.03
N LEU A 125 -3.49 -3.94 -4.31
CA LEU A 125 -4.44 -4.79 -5.05
C LEU A 125 -4.55 -6.20 -4.45
N VAL A 126 -3.43 -6.81 -4.06
CA VAL A 126 -3.43 -8.12 -3.39
C VAL A 126 -4.24 -8.05 -2.08
N ILE A 127 -4.03 -7.03 -1.26
CA ILE A 127 -4.81 -6.84 -0.02
C ILE A 127 -6.30 -6.62 -0.35
N MET A 128 -6.61 -5.83 -1.38
CA MET A 128 -7.98 -5.59 -1.83
C MET A 128 -8.69 -6.89 -2.21
N PHE A 129 -8.03 -7.80 -2.93
CA PHE A 129 -8.63 -9.07 -3.34
C PHE A 129 -8.70 -10.08 -2.19
N LEU A 130 -7.69 -10.12 -1.31
CA LEU A 130 -7.65 -11.06 -0.17
C LEU A 130 -8.56 -10.68 1.00
N GLY A 131 -8.80 -9.37 1.22
CA GLY A 131 -9.52 -8.81 2.37
C GLY A 131 -8.76 -8.92 3.70
N SER A 132 -9.41 -8.58 4.82
CA SER A 132 -8.77 -8.64 6.16
C SER A 132 -8.43 -10.05 6.64
N GLY A 133 -9.17 -11.08 6.19
CA GLY A 133 -9.07 -12.42 6.74
C GLY A 133 -9.53 -12.49 8.20
N ARG A 134 -9.14 -13.54 8.94
CA ARG A 134 -9.64 -13.79 10.31
C ARG A 134 -9.27 -12.70 11.33
N TYR A 135 -8.10 -12.08 11.21
CA TYR A 135 -7.61 -11.10 12.18
C TYR A 135 -8.10 -9.69 11.85
N SER A 136 -9.21 -9.26 12.42
CA SER A 136 -9.72 -7.89 12.28
C SER A 136 -10.28 -7.41 13.61
N VAL A 137 -10.13 -6.12 13.90
CA VAL A 137 -10.80 -5.48 15.04
C VAL A 137 -12.31 -5.31 14.77
N MET A 138 -12.70 -5.29 13.49
CA MET A 138 -14.10 -5.21 13.07
C MET A 138 -14.77 -6.59 13.12
N LYS A 139 -15.88 -6.66 13.88
CA LYS A 139 -16.70 -7.87 13.98
C LYS A 139 -17.73 -7.99 12.85
N ASN A 140 -18.24 -6.86 12.36
CA ASN A 140 -19.22 -6.84 11.29
C ASN A 140 -18.57 -7.24 9.95
N GLU A 141 -18.99 -8.36 9.38
CA GLU A 141 -18.45 -8.90 8.13
C GLU A 141 -18.57 -7.95 6.94
N ALA A 142 -19.62 -7.12 6.90
CA ALA A 142 -19.81 -6.13 5.84
C ALA A 142 -18.78 -4.98 5.89
N LEU A 143 -18.11 -4.80 7.04
CA LEU A 143 -17.16 -3.71 7.28
C LEU A 143 -15.71 -4.20 7.43
N ARG A 144 -15.44 -5.46 7.07
CA ARG A 144 -14.13 -6.10 7.19
C ARG A 144 -13.25 -5.95 5.95
#